data_AF-A0A7Y1UJ89-F1
#
_entry.id   AF-A0A7Y1UJ89-F1
#
_cell.length_a   1.000
_cell.length_b   1.000
_cell.length_c   1.000
_cell.angle_alpha   90.00
_cell.angle_beta   90.00
_cell.angle_gamma   90.00
#
_symmetry.space_group_name_H-M   'P 1'
#
loop_
_entity.id
_entity.type
_entity.pdbx_description
1 polymer ?
#
loop_
_entity_poly.entity_id
_entity_poly.type
_entity_poly.pdbx_seq_one_letter_code
_entity_poly.pdbx_strand_id
1 'polypeptide(L)' 'MKAKSFVPVLAAAALLAPGAFAEEFKREQDLSDKEGQAAPALNAGSWMNTPDGGALDLESLLGKVVVIDFWGTW' A
#
# COMPACT_ATOMS: atom_id res chain seq x y z
N MET A 1 1.09 11.68 -54.75
CA MET A 1 1.93 12.20 -53.64
C MET A 1 1.14 12.02 -52.34
N LYS A 2 1.72 11.32 -51.33
CA LYS A 2 1.37 11.21 -49.88
C LYS A 2 -0.14 11.11 -49.50
N ALA A 3 -0.64 10.20 -48.65
CA ALA A 3 -0.09 9.10 -47.87
C ALA A 3 -1.25 8.20 -47.35
N LYS A 4 -0.96 6.90 -47.32
CA LYS A 4 -1.37 5.79 -46.43
C LYS A 4 -2.59 5.95 -45.48
N SER A 5 -3.56 5.07 -45.73
CA SER A 5 -4.23 4.10 -44.83
C SER A 5 -4.78 4.40 -43.44
N PHE A 6 -5.83 3.60 -43.17
CA PHE A 6 -6.27 2.94 -41.92
C PHE A 6 -7.43 3.59 -41.17
N VAL A 7 -8.62 3.05 -41.43
CA VAL A 7 -9.80 2.97 -40.55
C VAL A 7 -9.77 1.56 -39.90
N PRO A 8 -10.43 1.24 -38.77
CA PRO A 8 -10.95 1.99 -37.60
C PRO A 8 -10.40 1.43 -36.26
N VAL A 9 -10.60 2.10 -35.11
CA VAL A 9 -10.76 1.38 -33.83
C VAL A 9 -11.91 2.00 -33.05
N LEU A 10 -13.06 1.33 -33.13
CA LEU A 10 -14.13 1.38 -32.15
C LEU A 10 -13.85 0.25 -31.14
N ALA A 11 -13.45 0.60 -29.91
CA ALA A 11 -13.48 -0.19 -28.66
C ALA A 11 -12.45 0.46 -27.71
N ALA A 12 -12.74 0.86 -26.47
CA ALA A 12 -13.75 0.41 -25.55
C ALA A 12 -14.20 1.60 -24.69
N ALA A 13 -15.46 2.02 -24.87
CA ALA A 13 -16.16 2.84 -23.89
C ALA A 13 -16.76 1.89 -22.84
N ALA A 14 -15.92 1.32 -21.98
CA ALA A 14 -16.36 0.52 -20.85
C ALA A 14 -15.26 0.46 -19.79
N LEU A 15 -15.08 1.53 -19.01
CA LEU A 15 -14.27 1.47 -17.77
C LEU A 15 -14.57 2.61 -16.76
N LEU A 16 -15.60 3.43 -16.96
CA LEU A 16 -15.96 4.51 -16.03
C LEU A 16 -17.36 4.32 -15.44
N ALA A 17 -17.63 3.13 -14.91
CA ALA A 17 -18.58 3.05 -13.80
C ALA A 17 -17.77 3.26 -12.51
N PRO A 18 -18.02 4.33 -11.73
CA PRO A 18 -17.33 4.58 -10.46
C PRO A 18 -17.43 3.44 -9.43
N GLY A 19 -18.20 2.37 -9.71
CA GLY A 19 -18.40 1.23 -8.84
C GLY A 19 -17.82 -0.11 -9.32
N ALA A 20 -17.14 -0.18 -10.47
CA ALA A 20 -16.66 -1.48 -11.00
C ALA A 20 -15.45 -2.07 -10.23
N PHE A 21 -14.83 -1.30 -9.32
CA PHE A 21 -13.73 -1.74 -8.44
C PHE A 21 -14.04 -1.56 -6.95
N ALA A 22 -15.21 -1.04 -6.61
CA ALA A 22 -15.59 -0.78 -5.23
C ALA A 22 -16.56 -1.88 -4.75
N GLU A 23 -16.07 -3.11 -4.63
CA GLU A 23 -16.58 -3.87 -3.50
C GLU A 23 -16.05 -3.18 -2.25
N GLU A 24 -16.95 -2.60 -1.47
CA GLU A 24 -16.64 -2.09 -0.15
C GLU A 24 -16.31 -3.30 0.73
N PHE A 25 -15.05 -3.74 0.67
CA PHE A 25 -14.53 -4.78 1.54
C PHE A 25 -14.72 -4.29 2.97
N LYS A 26 -15.72 -4.86 3.64
CA LYS A 26 -16.03 -4.51 5.03
C LYS A 26 -14.80 -4.82 5.87
N ARG A 27 -14.10 -3.78 6.31
CA ARG A 27 -12.97 -3.91 7.23
C ARG A 27 -13.51 -4.42 8.57
N GLU A 28 -12.78 -5.34 9.18
CA GLU A 28 -13.14 -5.90 10.50
C GLU A 28 -13.14 -4.82 11.59
N GLN A 29 -12.25 -3.84 11.47
CA GLN A 29 -12.12 -2.70 12.37
C GLN A 29 -12.23 -1.39 11.59
N ASP A 30 -12.94 -0.42 12.17
CA ASP A 30 -12.93 0.96 11.68
C ASP A 30 -11.70 1.68 12.23
N LEU A 31 -10.75 1.92 11.34
CA LEU A 31 -9.49 2.62 11.61
C LEU A 31 -9.35 3.87 10.72
N SER A 32 -10.46 4.36 10.17
CA SER A 32 -10.49 5.49 9.23
C SER A 32 -9.85 6.76 9.80
N ASP A 33 -9.93 6.95 11.12
CA ASP A 33 -9.31 8.08 11.82
C ASP A 33 -7.78 8.01 11.82
N LYS A 34 -7.19 6.82 11.64
CA LYS A 34 -5.72 6.61 11.59
C LYS A 34 -5.13 6.70 10.19
N GLU A 35 -5.95 6.65 9.14
CA GLU A 35 -5.46 6.73 7.77
C GLU A 35 -4.80 8.10 7.50
N GLY A 36 -3.67 8.09 6.79
CA GLY A 36 -2.90 9.30 6.49
C GLY A 36 -2.10 9.89 7.66
N GLN A 37 -2.26 9.37 8.88
CA GLN A 37 -1.39 9.70 10.00
C GLN A 37 -0.05 8.96 9.85
N ALA A 38 1.04 9.63 10.24
CA ALA A 38 2.34 8.97 10.30
C ALA A 38 2.31 7.86 11.37
N ALA A 39 2.95 6.73 11.08
CA ALA A 39 3.15 5.68 12.07
C ALA A 39 3.97 6.24 13.25
N PRO A 40 3.61 5.95 14.51
CA PRO A 40 4.42 6.35 15.65
C PRO A 40 5.81 5.71 15.61
N ALA A 41 6.82 6.44 16.10
CA ALA A 41 8.19 5.92 16.19
C ALA A 41 8.28 4.69 17.09
N LEU A 42 9.09 3.70 16.68
CA LEU A 42 9.35 2.49 17.47
C LEU A 42 10.48 2.76 18.47
N ASN A 43 10.14 2.77 19.76
CA ASN A 43 11.12 2.87 20.84
C ASN A 43 11.37 1.49 21.47
N ALA A 44 12.33 0.75 20.90
CA ALA A 44 12.74 -0.57 21.38
C ALA A 44 14.16 -0.53 21.95
N GLY A 45 14.39 -1.20 23.08
CA GLY A 45 15.70 -1.23 23.74
C GLY A 45 16.73 -2.13 23.05
N SER A 46 16.28 -3.11 22.27
CA SER A 46 17.15 -4.00 21.49
C SER A 46 16.44 -4.46 20.22
N TRP A 47 17.23 -4.83 19.22
CA TRP A 47 16.77 -5.34 17.93
C TRP A 47 17.37 -6.71 17.67
N MET A 48 16.60 -7.57 17.03
CA MET A 48 17.01 -8.92 16.63
C MET A 48 16.71 -9.10 15.14
N ASN A 49 17.47 -9.98 14.48
CA ASN A 49 17.32 -10.29 13.05
C ASN A 49 17.48 -9.07 12.11
N THR A 50 18.23 -8.06 12.52
CA THR A 50 18.65 -6.93 11.69
C THR A 50 20.15 -7.04 11.37
N PRO A 51 20.63 -6.46 10.26
CA PRO A 51 22.06 -6.36 9.99
C PRO A 51 22.79 -5.73 11.19
N ASP A 52 23.83 -6.40 11.67
CA ASP A 52 24.66 -5.98 12.80
C ASP A 52 23.91 -5.68 14.11
N GLY A 53 22.67 -6.18 14.25
CA GLY A 53 21.82 -5.86 15.40
C GLY A 53 21.37 -4.39 15.47
N GLY A 54 21.48 -3.66 14.35
CA GLY A 54 21.09 -2.26 14.24
C GLY A 54 19.58 -2.04 14.40
N ALA A 55 19.21 -0.84 14.82
CA ALA A 55 17.81 -0.44 14.90
C ALA A 55 17.16 -0.37 13.51
N LEU A 56 15.87 -0.72 13.43
CA LEU A 56 15.07 -0.54 12.23
C LEU A 56 14.24 0.75 12.35
N ASP A 57 14.54 1.70 11.49
CA ASP A 57 13.85 2.99 11.42
C ASP A 57 12.66 2.90 10.45
N LEU A 58 11.47 3.38 10.82
CA LEU A 58 10.27 3.23 9.97
C LEU A 58 10.38 4.06 8.69
N GLU A 59 11.05 5.20 8.78
CA GLU A 59 11.32 6.13 7.69
C GLU A 59 12.19 5.46 6.61
N SER A 60 13.08 4.55 7.01
CA SER A 60 13.90 3.77 6.07
C SER A 60 13.08 2.74 5.26
N LEU A 61 11.84 2.46 5.66
CA LEU A 61 10.94 1.49 5.04
C LEU A 61 9.87 2.12 4.13
N LEU A 62 9.93 3.44 3.90
CA LEU A 62 8.99 4.12 3.01
C LEU A 62 8.93 3.47 1.62
N GLY A 63 7.71 3.37 1.09
CA GLY A 63 7.42 2.65 -0.17
C GLY A 63 7.18 1.15 0.01
N LYS A 64 7.25 0.62 1.23
CA LYS A 64 6.85 -0.75 1.58
C LYS A 64 5.58 -0.74 2.42
N VAL A 65 4.82 -1.83 2.36
CA VAL A 65 3.82 -2.16 3.38
C VAL A 65 4.55 -2.79 4.56
N VAL A 66 4.34 -2.25 5.77
CA VAL A 66 4.96 -2.71 7.01
C VAL A 66 3.88 -3.24 7.94
N VAL A 67 4.10 -4.42 8.52
CA VAL A 67 3.24 -5.02 9.54
C VAL A 67 3.97 -4.96 10.88
N ILE A 68 3.32 -4.38 11.89
CA ILE A 68 3.80 -4.38 13.28
C ILE A 68 2.98 -5.41 14.05
N ASP A 69 3.64 -6.45 14.55
CA ASP A 69 3.03 -7.54 15.29
C ASP A 69 3.56 -7.55 16.73
N PHE A 70 2.69 -7.26 17.70
CA PHE A 70 3.03 -7.29 19.12
C PHE A 70 2.79 -8.70 19.65
N TRP A 71 3.88 -9.41 19.98
CA TRP A 71 3.83 -10.79 20.47
C TRP A 71 4.84 -11.02 21.60
N GLY A 72 4.78 -12.20 22.22
CA GLY A 72 5.71 -12.63 23.25
C GLY A 72 5.75 -14.15 23.39
N THR A 73 6.81 -14.66 24.01
CA THR A 73 6.92 -16.06 24.42
C THR A 73 6.51 -16.21 25.88
N TRP A 74 6.24 -17.45 26.30
CA TRP A 74 5.95 -17.81 27.68
C TRP A 74 7.20 -17.81 28.56
#